data_AF-A0A1C7N0N3-F1
#
_entry.id   AF-A0A1C7N0N3-F1
#
_cell.length_a   1.000
_cell.length_b   1.000
_cell.length_c   1.000
_cell.angle_alpha   90.00
_cell.angle_beta   90.00
_cell.angle_gamma   90.00
#
_symmetry.space_group_name_H-M   'P 1'
#
loop_
_entity.id
_entity.type
_entity.pdbx_description
1 polymer ?
#
loop_
_entity_poly.entity_id
_entity_poly.type
_entity_poly.pdbx_seq_one_letter_code
_entity_poly.pdbx_strand_id
1 'polypeptide(L)'
;MGAQTSKVARKLPTKARPETLQSAPKESPSTISPTVNAASELKDDFIEQDSRDPHLLDNLRSLGPVTIQPTITKMRTSDTMLGIIKQRHEVEQKEIQGLRATDGTISIDSLFALLEQRKRLAPGELEKPETRKAIMEKYKVDDSTLSTLLKYYNTMAIMPPFLDDKEERRLGIWVTNSVEWESSVRKVEERNAVIKKAKEDALKDNKREDSVHSNKQDQALKDLFDESY
;
A
#
# COMPACT_ATOMS: atom_id res chain seq x y z
N MET A 1 -40.80 -20.96 69.96
CA MET A 1 -39.68 -20.97 68.99
C MET A 1 -40.30 -20.73 67.62
N GLY A 2 -39.92 -19.80 66.75
CA GLY A 2 -38.78 -18.91 66.63
C GLY A 2 -38.62 -18.61 65.13
N ALA A 3 -38.15 -17.40 64.80
CA ALA A 3 -37.77 -16.90 63.47
C ALA A 3 -38.87 -16.29 62.56
N GLN A 4 -39.11 -14.99 62.76
CA GLN A 4 -39.68 -14.09 61.76
C GLN A 4 -38.52 -13.32 61.10
N THR A 5 -38.37 -13.44 59.78
CA THR A 5 -37.27 -12.85 59.02
C THR A 5 -37.60 -11.41 58.60
N SER A 6 -36.93 -10.39 59.15
CA SER A 6 -37.04 -9.01 58.64
C SER A 6 -35.95 -8.73 57.62
N LYS A 7 -36.33 -8.70 56.33
CA LYS A 7 -35.49 -8.25 55.21
C LYS A 7 -35.24 -6.74 55.31
N VAL A 8 -34.02 -6.34 55.64
CA VAL A 8 -33.60 -4.93 55.52
C VAL A 8 -33.05 -4.71 54.11
N ALA A 9 -33.86 -4.10 53.25
CA ALA A 9 -33.43 -3.63 51.93
C ALA A 9 -32.46 -2.45 52.11
N ARG A 10 -31.17 -2.67 51.82
CA ARG A 10 -30.15 -1.63 51.85
C ARG A 10 -30.42 -0.64 50.71
N LYS A 11 -30.92 0.55 51.03
CA LYS A 11 -31.04 1.64 50.06
C LYS A 11 -29.65 2.26 49.85
N LEU A 12 -29.16 2.26 48.61
CA LEU A 12 -27.93 2.97 48.26
C LEU A 12 -28.14 4.49 48.45
N PRO A 13 -27.15 5.23 48.97
CA PRO A 13 -27.23 6.67 49.10
C PRO A 13 -27.30 7.33 47.72
N THR A 14 -28.37 8.06 47.43
CA THR A 14 -28.58 8.78 46.16
C THR A 14 -28.06 10.22 46.18
N LYS A 15 -27.56 10.70 47.32
CA LYS A 15 -26.97 12.04 47.48
C LYS A 15 -25.53 11.91 47.94
N ALA A 16 -24.62 12.56 47.23
CA ALA A 16 -23.20 12.61 47.59
C ALA A 16 -23.05 13.27 48.97
N ARG A 17 -22.29 12.63 49.88
CA ARG A 17 -21.93 13.22 51.17
C ARG A 17 -21.04 14.45 50.91
N PRO A 18 -21.23 15.55 51.66
CA PRO A 18 -20.40 16.75 51.49
C PRO A 18 -18.91 16.49 51.82
N GLU A 19 -18.63 15.47 52.63
CA GLU A 19 -17.26 15.08 53.01
C GLU A 19 -16.45 14.50 51.84
N THR A 20 -17.10 13.81 50.89
CA THR A 20 -16.43 13.30 49.67
C THR A 20 -16.25 14.36 48.58
N LEU A 21 -16.88 15.54 48.71
CA LEU A 21 -16.67 16.67 47.79
C LEU A 21 -15.42 17.49 48.16
N GLN A 22 -14.94 17.39 49.41
CA GLN A 22 -13.72 18.09 49.84
C GLN A 22 -12.44 17.36 49.42
N SER A 23 -12.53 16.06 49.12
CA SER A 23 -11.46 15.24 48.56
C SER A 23 -11.58 15.09 47.04
N ALA A 24 -12.19 16.07 46.35
CA ALA A 24 -12.11 16.11 44.90
C ALA A 24 -10.63 16.30 44.51
N PRO A 25 -10.04 15.43 43.67
CA PRO A 25 -8.67 15.60 43.21
C PRO A 25 -8.56 16.99 42.56
N LYS A 26 -7.75 17.87 43.15
CA LYS A 26 -7.51 19.23 42.62
C LYS A 26 -6.53 19.24 41.45
N GLU A 27 -5.90 18.10 41.20
CA GLU A 27 -4.87 17.91 40.20
C GLU A 27 -5.34 16.90 39.16
N SER A 28 -5.19 17.28 37.89
CA SER A 28 -5.36 16.37 36.76
C SER A 28 -4.34 15.23 36.85
N PRO A 29 -4.68 13.99 36.51
CA PRO A 29 -3.77 12.84 36.58
C PRO A 29 -2.48 12.99 35.75
N SER A 30 -2.38 14.02 34.91
CA SER A 30 -1.18 14.37 34.14
C SER A 30 -0.09 15.12 34.94
N THR A 31 -0.36 15.61 36.16
CA THR A 31 0.66 16.26 37.02
C THR A 31 1.24 15.33 38.08
N ILE A 32 0.72 14.11 38.20
CA ILE A 32 1.37 13.06 38.98
C ILE A 32 2.65 12.69 38.22
N SER A 33 3.80 12.80 38.90
CA SER A 33 5.11 12.35 38.43
C SER A 33 5.02 10.95 37.79
N PRO A 34 5.93 10.55 36.89
CA PRO A 34 5.84 9.29 36.14
C PRO A 34 6.08 8.08 37.06
N THR A 35 5.11 7.80 37.92
CA THR A 35 4.85 6.54 38.59
C THR A 35 3.80 5.75 37.78
N VAL A 36 3.64 6.09 36.50
CA VAL A 36 2.78 5.37 35.54
C VAL A 36 3.36 3.98 35.21
N ASN A 37 4.60 3.68 35.64
CA ASN A 37 5.16 2.33 35.59
C ASN A 37 4.86 1.47 36.84
N ALA A 38 4.21 2.02 37.88
CA ALA A 38 3.93 1.24 39.10
C ALA A 38 2.81 0.19 38.91
N ALA A 39 1.99 0.32 37.87
CA ALA A 39 0.91 -0.64 37.60
C ALA A 39 1.43 -2.01 37.12
N SER A 40 2.65 -2.11 36.57
CA SER A 40 3.24 -3.41 36.22
C SER A 40 4.01 -4.07 37.36
N GLU A 41 4.38 -3.32 38.40
CA GLU A 41 5.20 -3.82 39.51
C GLU A 41 4.37 -4.32 40.70
N LEU A 42 3.17 -3.77 40.91
CA LEU A 42 2.21 -4.26 41.91
C LEU A 42 1.12 -5.11 41.24
N LYS A 43 1.47 -6.34 40.87
CA LYS A 43 0.46 -7.38 40.69
C LYS A 43 -0.08 -7.75 42.06
N ASP A 44 -1.09 -7.02 42.51
CA ASP A 44 -1.88 -7.43 43.68
C ASP A 44 -2.51 -8.80 43.41
N ASP A 45 -2.68 -9.61 44.45
CA ASP A 45 -3.27 -10.97 44.38
C ASP A 45 -4.60 -11.01 43.61
N PHE A 46 -5.34 -9.90 43.60
CA PHE A 46 -6.57 -9.72 42.85
C PHE A 46 -6.35 -9.81 41.33
N ILE A 47 -5.30 -9.17 40.80
CA ILE A 47 -4.95 -9.18 39.37
C ILE A 47 -4.49 -10.57 38.93
N GLU A 48 -3.76 -11.29 39.79
CA GLU A 48 -3.36 -12.66 39.49
C GLU A 48 -4.55 -13.62 39.45
N GLN A 49 -5.52 -13.47 40.34
CA GLN A 49 -6.75 -14.27 40.31
C GLN A 49 -7.61 -13.98 39.07
N ASP A 50 -7.75 -12.70 38.69
CA ASP A 50 -8.51 -12.30 37.52
C ASP A 50 -7.85 -12.79 36.21
N SER A 51 -6.51 -12.82 36.16
CA SER A 51 -5.77 -13.39 35.02
C SER A 51 -5.95 -14.90 34.83
N ARG A 52 -6.46 -15.60 35.85
CA ARG A 52 -6.76 -17.03 35.82
C ARG A 52 -8.23 -17.31 35.51
N ASP A 53 -9.07 -16.29 35.33
CA ASP A 53 -10.48 -16.50 34.98
C ASP A 53 -10.59 -17.01 33.52
N PRO A 54 -11.06 -18.26 33.30
CA PRO A 54 -11.25 -18.79 31.96
C PRO A 54 -12.33 -18.05 31.17
N HIS A 55 -13.19 -17.27 31.83
CA HIS A 55 -14.25 -16.48 31.23
C HIS A 55 -13.91 -14.99 31.10
N LEU A 56 -12.69 -14.57 31.44
CA LEU A 56 -12.25 -13.18 31.35
C LEU A 56 -12.50 -12.58 29.95
N LEU A 57 -12.17 -13.34 28.91
CA LEU A 57 -12.33 -12.89 27.52
C LEU A 57 -13.80 -12.75 27.12
N ASP A 58 -14.68 -13.63 27.61
CA ASP A 58 -16.12 -13.55 27.35
C ASP A 58 -16.74 -12.35 28.09
N ASN A 59 -16.28 -12.10 29.33
CA ASN A 59 -16.69 -10.95 30.13
C ASN A 59 -16.24 -9.62 29.48
N LEU A 60 -14.99 -9.53 29.01
CA LEU A 60 -14.49 -8.35 28.28
C LEU A 60 -15.25 -8.10 26.96
N ARG A 61 -15.59 -9.17 26.24
CA ARG A 61 -16.43 -9.06 25.03
C ARG A 61 -17.84 -8.56 25.36
N SER A 62 -18.41 -8.99 26.49
CA SER A 62 -19.74 -8.56 26.93
C SER A 62 -19.80 -7.08 27.36
N LEU A 63 -18.71 -6.56 27.93
CA LEU A 63 -18.60 -5.16 28.36
C LEU A 63 -18.47 -4.19 27.17
N GLY A 64 -17.88 -4.66 26.07
CA GLY A 64 -17.66 -3.86 24.87
C GLY A 64 -16.65 -2.73 25.08
N PRO A 65 -16.36 -1.96 24.02
CA PRO A 65 -15.46 -0.82 24.13
C PRO A 65 -16.06 0.25 25.04
N VAL A 66 -15.33 0.59 26.11
CA VAL A 66 -15.73 1.66 27.04
C VAL A 66 -15.74 2.98 26.28
N THR A 67 -16.94 3.52 26.08
CA THR A 67 -17.10 4.85 25.48
C THR A 67 -16.83 5.90 26.54
N ILE A 68 -15.63 6.45 26.51
CA ILE A 68 -15.26 7.57 27.38
C ILE A 68 -15.92 8.82 26.78
N GLN A 69 -16.90 9.37 27.47
CA GLN A 69 -17.48 10.67 27.13
C GLN A 69 -16.34 11.69 27.11
N PRO A 70 -16.15 12.45 26.02
CA PRO A 70 -15.10 13.44 25.95
C PRO A 70 -15.36 14.51 27.02
N THR A 71 -14.56 14.49 28.08
CA THR A 71 -14.59 15.54 29.10
C THR A 71 -14.10 16.83 28.44
N ILE A 72 -15.04 17.72 28.11
CA ILE A 72 -14.71 19.06 27.62
C ILE A 72 -14.20 19.86 28.82
N THR A 73 -12.92 19.72 29.12
CA THR A 73 -12.26 20.53 30.13
C THR A 73 -12.18 21.95 29.59
N LYS A 74 -12.96 22.88 30.17
CA LYS A 74 -12.87 24.31 29.84
C LYS A 74 -11.51 24.84 30.32
N MET A 75 -10.52 24.83 29.43
CA MET A 75 -9.20 25.37 29.72
C MET A 75 -9.30 26.89 29.92
N ARG A 76 -8.65 27.40 30.97
CA ARG A 76 -8.58 28.84 31.22
C ARG A 76 -7.68 29.48 30.18
N THR A 77 -8.08 30.63 29.64
CA THR A 77 -7.33 31.34 28.60
C THR A 77 -5.95 31.83 29.05
N SER A 78 -5.70 31.87 30.36
CA SER A 78 -4.41 32.23 30.97
C SER A 78 -3.46 31.04 31.17
N ASP A 79 -3.84 29.83 30.76
CA ASP A 79 -3.05 28.62 30.97
C ASP A 79 -1.87 28.55 29.98
N THR A 80 -0.65 28.39 30.50
CA THR A 80 0.58 28.26 29.70
C THR A 80 0.58 26.99 28.85
N MET A 81 -0.12 25.94 29.28
CA MET A 81 -0.30 24.71 28.51
C MET A 81 -1.03 24.94 27.17
N LEU A 82 -1.93 25.92 27.09
CA LEU A 82 -2.59 26.27 25.82
C LEU A 82 -1.60 26.79 24.78
N GLY A 83 -0.56 27.51 25.22
CA GLY A 83 0.51 27.96 24.33
C GLY A 83 1.28 26.78 23.73
N ILE A 84 1.62 25.80 24.57
CA ILE A 84 2.32 24.59 24.14
C ILE A 84 1.46 23.76 23.18
N ILE A 85 0.17 23.57 23.50
CA ILE A 85 -0.77 22.83 22.64
C ILE A 85 -0.92 23.51 21.28
N LYS A 86 -1.10 24.84 21.25
CA LYS A 86 -1.17 25.60 20.00
C LYS A 86 0.11 25.47 19.19
N GLN A 87 1.27 25.58 19.83
CA GLN A 87 2.55 25.45 19.13
C GLN A 87 2.77 24.04 18.57
N ARG A 88 2.38 22.99 19.30
CA ARG A 88 2.41 21.60 18.79
C ARG A 88 1.47 21.42 17.60
N HIS A 89 0.26 21.94 17.69
CA HIS A 89 -0.72 21.88 16.60
C HIS A 89 -0.25 22.66 15.37
N GLU A 90 0.40 23.82 15.54
CA GLU A 90 1.01 24.57 14.43
C GLU A 90 2.18 23.82 13.79
N VAL A 91 3.00 23.12 14.57
CA VAL A 91 4.10 22.29 14.04
C VAL A 91 3.53 21.11 13.26
N GLU A 92 2.56 20.40 13.81
CA GLU A 92 1.90 19.27 13.14
C GLU A 92 1.20 19.72 11.84
N GLN A 93 0.52 20.86 11.86
CA GLN A 93 -0.05 21.45 10.64
C GLN A 93 1.02 21.86 9.63
N LYS A 94 2.16 22.40 10.08
CA LYS A 94 3.30 22.74 9.21
C LYS A 94 4.00 21.51 8.67
N GLU A 95 4.02 20.38 9.37
CA GLU A 95 4.55 19.11 8.86
C GLU A 95 3.60 18.51 7.81
N ILE A 96 2.30 18.52 8.09
CA ILE A 96 1.25 18.09 7.15
C ILE A 96 1.18 19.00 5.92
N GLN A 97 1.39 20.31 6.08
CA GLN A 97 1.50 21.27 4.98
C GLN A 97 2.88 21.29 4.32
N GLY A 98 3.95 20.97 5.03
CA GLY A 98 5.32 20.86 4.50
C GLY A 98 5.47 19.66 3.54
N LEU A 99 4.61 18.66 3.67
CA LEU A 99 4.38 17.63 2.66
C LEU A 99 3.74 18.15 1.37
N ARG A 100 3.14 19.36 1.38
CA ARG A 100 2.63 20.03 0.18
C ARG A 100 3.71 20.95 -0.38
N ALA A 101 4.56 20.35 -1.22
CA ALA A 101 5.40 21.03 -2.21
C ALA A 101 6.09 22.30 -1.68
N THR A 102 7.06 22.14 -0.78
CA THR A 102 8.07 23.18 -0.57
C THR A 102 8.90 23.30 -1.84
N ASP A 103 9.24 24.53 -2.24
CA ASP A 103 10.08 24.77 -3.41
C ASP A 103 11.39 23.97 -3.27
N GLY A 104 11.68 23.10 -4.24
CA GLY A 104 12.82 22.18 -4.21
C GLY A 104 12.51 20.74 -3.76
N THR A 105 11.27 20.43 -3.36
CA THR A 105 10.83 19.04 -3.13
C THR A 105 9.88 18.58 -4.23
N ILE A 106 10.16 17.42 -4.82
CA ILE A 106 9.32 16.79 -5.85
C ILE A 106 8.60 15.58 -5.25
N SER A 107 7.30 15.44 -5.49
CA SER A 107 6.58 14.23 -5.10
C SER A 107 7.03 13.04 -5.95
N ILE A 108 6.95 11.83 -5.39
CA ILE A 108 7.34 10.60 -6.10
C ILE A 108 6.54 10.44 -7.40
N ASP A 109 5.24 10.74 -7.36
CA ASP A 109 4.36 10.69 -8.54
C ASP A 109 4.78 11.71 -9.61
N SER A 110 5.18 12.92 -9.19
CA SER A 110 5.67 13.96 -10.10
C SER A 110 7.01 13.57 -10.74
N LEU A 111 7.90 12.95 -9.96
CA LEU A 111 9.17 12.45 -10.45
C LEU A 111 8.95 11.30 -11.46
N PHE A 112 8.05 10.38 -11.14
CA PHE A 112 7.68 9.30 -12.06
C PHE A 112 7.08 9.85 -13.35
N ALA A 113 6.16 10.82 -13.26
CA ALA A 113 5.57 11.48 -14.42
C ALA A 113 6.61 12.24 -15.27
N LEU A 114 7.59 12.90 -14.65
CA LEU A 114 8.71 13.57 -15.33
C LEU A 114 9.54 12.56 -16.12
N LEU A 115 9.91 11.45 -15.48
CA LEU A 115 10.71 10.40 -16.10
C LEU A 115 9.94 9.70 -17.25
N GLU A 116 8.64 9.42 -17.08
CA GLU A 116 7.79 8.90 -18.16
C GLU A 116 7.60 9.90 -19.30
N GLN A 117 7.52 11.20 -18.99
CA GLN A 117 7.47 12.25 -20.02
C GLN A 117 8.77 12.27 -20.83
N ARG A 118 9.94 12.13 -20.18
CA ARG A 118 11.24 12.04 -20.86
C ARG A 118 11.29 10.86 -21.84
N LYS A 119 10.82 9.67 -21.43
CA LYS A 119 10.79 8.47 -22.27
C LYS A 119 10.06 8.66 -23.60
N ARG A 120 9.02 9.51 -23.62
CA ARG A 120 8.21 9.79 -24.81
C ARG A 120 8.80 10.85 -25.74
N LEU A 121 9.79 11.61 -25.29
CA LEU A 121 10.43 12.64 -26.10
C LEU A 121 11.37 12.01 -27.12
N ALA A 122 11.50 12.65 -28.28
CA ALA A 122 12.48 12.24 -29.27
C ALA A 122 13.91 12.61 -28.81
N PRO A 123 14.94 11.86 -29.25
CA PRO A 123 16.32 12.17 -28.90
C PRO A 123 16.68 13.60 -29.29
N GLY A 124 17.23 14.36 -28.35
CA GLY A 124 17.61 15.78 -28.54
C GLY A 124 16.49 16.79 -28.24
N GLU A 125 15.24 16.38 -28.06
CA GLU A 125 14.16 17.32 -27.70
C GLU A 125 14.25 17.83 -26.25
N LEU A 126 14.88 17.05 -25.39
CA LEU A 126 15.15 17.39 -24.00
C LEU A 126 16.20 18.50 -23.86
N GLU A 127 17.11 18.62 -24.84
CA GLU A 127 18.12 19.68 -24.88
C GLU A 127 17.58 20.99 -25.44
N LYS A 128 16.38 20.98 -26.05
CA LYS A 128 15.72 22.21 -26.48
C LYS A 128 15.40 23.07 -25.24
N PRO A 129 15.81 24.35 -25.23
CA PRO A 129 15.64 25.21 -24.07
C PRO A 129 14.16 25.45 -23.73
N GLU A 130 13.28 25.42 -24.72
CA GLU A 130 11.83 25.59 -24.56
C GLU A 130 11.22 24.43 -23.78
N THR A 131 11.54 23.19 -24.16
CA THR A 131 11.08 21.98 -23.47
C THR A 131 11.58 21.94 -22.03
N ARG A 132 12.86 22.31 -21.82
CA ARG A 132 13.47 22.37 -20.50
C ARG A 132 12.75 23.37 -19.59
N LYS A 133 12.47 24.58 -20.08
CA LYS A 133 11.70 25.59 -19.34
C LYS A 133 10.30 25.10 -18.97
N ALA A 134 9.59 24.47 -19.91
CA ALA A 134 8.27 23.92 -19.65
C ALA A 134 8.28 22.83 -18.56
N ILE A 135 9.31 21.98 -18.53
CA ILE A 135 9.48 20.94 -17.50
C ILE A 135 9.79 21.58 -16.13
N MET A 136 10.69 22.57 -16.10
CA MET A 136 11.05 23.28 -14.87
C MET A 136 9.83 24.00 -14.26
N GLU A 137 9.03 24.68 -15.07
CA GLU A 137 7.81 25.36 -14.61
C GLU A 137 6.75 24.37 -14.12
N LYS A 138 6.55 23.27 -14.84
CA LYS A 138 5.53 22.27 -14.52
C LYS A 138 5.81 21.53 -13.21
N TYR A 139 7.08 21.16 -12.98
CA TYR A 139 7.47 20.36 -11.82
C TYR A 139 8.17 21.17 -10.72
N LYS A 140 8.39 22.47 -10.93
CA LYS A 140 9.10 23.39 -10.00
C LYS A 140 10.49 22.87 -9.60
N VAL A 141 11.25 22.40 -10.60
CA VAL A 141 12.58 21.80 -10.41
C VAL A 141 13.64 22.73 -10.99
N ASP A 142 14.78 22.85 -10.30
CA ASP A 142 15.93 23.63 -10.77
C ASP A 142 16.69 22.93 -11.91
N ASP A 143 17.29 23.70 -12.83
CA ASP A 143 17.99 23.16 -14.00
C ASP A 143 19.16 22.25 -13.63
N SER A 144 19.89 22.58 -12.55
CA SER A 144 21.02 21.78 -12.07
C SER A 144 20.56 20.41 -11.56
N THR A 145 19.47 20.41 -10.78
CA THR A 145 18.86 19.19 -10.23
C THR A 145 18.24 18.33 -11.33
N LEU A 146 17.55 18.95 -12.29
CA LEU A 146 16.99 18.27 -13.45
C LEU A 146 18.10 17.60 -14.29
N SER A 147 19.19 18.32 -14.56
CA SER A 147 20.34 17.79 -15.31
C SER A 147 20.97 16.59 -14.61
N THR A 148 21.13 16.68 -13.28
CA THR A 148 21.68 15.60 -12.46
C THR A 148 20.76 14.38 -12.47
N LEU A 149 19.45 14.62 -12.33
CA LEU A 149 18.44 13.56 -12.30
C LEU A 149 18.38 12.80 -13.63
N LEU A 150 18.37 13.53 -14.74
CA LEU A 150 18.33 12.94 -16.08
C LEU A 150 19.62 12.19 -16.45
N LYS A 151 20.75 12.54 -15.83
CA LYS A 151 22.02 11.84 -16.02
C LYS A 151 22.05 10.47 -15.35
N TYR A 152 21.47 10.35 -14.15
CA TYR A 152 21.61 9.13 -13.34
C TYR A 152 20.38 8.21 -13.35
N TYR A 153 19.18 8.75 -13.60
CA TYR A 153 17.96 7.98 -13.53
C TYR A 153 17.37 7.72 -14.91
N ASN A 154 17.09 6.46 -15.19
CA ASN A 154 16.41 5.99 -16.40
C ASN A 154 15.03 5.41 -16.06
N THR A 155 14.16 5.34 -17.06
CA THR A 155 12.85 4.68 -16.93
C THR A 155 12.92 3.24 -17.40
N MET A 156 12.22 2.35 -16.69
CA MET A 156 11.99 1.00 -17.16
C MET A 156 10.82 0.98 -18.16
N ALA A 157 11.03 0.36 -19.32
CA ALA A 157 10.00 0.07 -20.30
C ALA A 157 9.73 -1.44 -20.34
N ILE A 158 8.46 -1.81 -20.41
CA ILE A 158 8.05 -3.21 -20.47
C ILE A 158 7.91 -3.62 -21.94
N MET A 159 8.54 -4.73 -22.29
CA MET A 159 8.53 -5.29 -23.65
C MET A 159 7.31 -6.18 -23.88
N PRO A 160 6.88 -6.36 -25.14
CA PRO A 160 5.91 -7.40 -25.48
C PRO A 160 6.49 -8.78 -25.11
N PRO A 161 5.63 -9.75 -24.74
CA PRO A 161 6.07 -11.08 -24.38
C PRO A 161 6.69 -11.80 -25.59
N PHE A 162 7.67 -12.67 -25.31
CA PHE A 162 8.21 -13.57 -26.34
C PHE A 162 7.26 -14.77 -26.53
N LEU A 163 7.00 -15.14 -27.78
CA LEU A 163 6.14 -16.28 -28.12
C LEU A 163 6.76 -17.65 -27.85
N ASP A 164 8.05 -17.68 -27.53
CA ASP A 164 8.78 -18.89 -27.12
C ASP A 164 8.61 -19.17 -25.62
N ASP A 165 8.25 -18.15 -24.83
CA ASP A 165 8.13 -18.29 -23.38
C ASP A 165 6.74 -18.79 -23.02
N LYS A 166 6.66 -19.97 -22.39
CA LYS A 166 5.38 -20.61 -22.02
C LYS A 166 4.62 -19.83 -20.96
N GLU A 167 5.33 -18.99 -20.20
CA GLU A 167 4.77 -18.20 -19.11
C GLU A 167 4.49 -16.73 -19.49
N GLU A 168 4.63 -16.38 -20.78
CA GLU A 168 4.39 -15.03 -21.32
C GLU A 168 5.11 -13.91 -20.55
N ARG A 169 6.30 -14.19 -20.00
CA ARG A 169 7.04 -13.23 -19.20
C ARG A 169 7.43 -12.02 -20.05
N ARG A 170 7.23 -10.83 -19.47
CA ARG A 170 7.61 -9.56 -20.10
C ARG A 170 8.93 -9.10 -19.53
N LEU A 171 9.89 -8.80 -20.41
CA LEU A 171 11.16 -8.23 -19.97
C LEU A 171 11.01 -6.72 -19.76
N GLY A 172 11.55 -6.23 -18.64
CA GLY A 172 11.80 -4.82 -18.42
C GLY A 172 13.16 -4.45 -19.00
N ILE A 173 13.22 -3.40 -19.81
CA ILE A 173 14.46 -2.82 -20.32
C ILE A 173 14.57 -1.39 -19.80
N TRP A 174 15.75 -0.99 -19.34
CA TRP A 174 16.04 0.39 -18.99
C TRP A 174 16.26 1.19 -20.27
N VAL A 175 15.43 2.20 -20.51
CA VAL A 175 15.46 2.98 -21.75
C VAL A 175 15.65 4.46 -21.45
N THR A 176 16.43 5.11 -22.29
CA THR A 176 16.71 6.55 -22.21
C THR A 176 15.82 7.40 -23.12
N ASN A 177 15.43 6.88 -24.28
CA ASN A 177 14.73 7.60 -25.36
C ASN A 177 13.66 6.73 -26.05
N SER A 178 12.63 7.35 -26.66
CA SER A 178 11.56 6.61 -27.37
C SER A 178 12.09 5.71 -28.48
N VAL A 179 13.07 6.20 -29.24
CA VAL A 179 13.66 5.46 -30.39
C VAL A 179 14.33 4.16 -29.95
N GLU A 180 15.01 4.18 -28.80
CA GLU A 180 15.67 2.99 -28.25
C GLU A 180 14.63 1.94 -27.84
N TRP A 181 13.53 2.37 -27.21
CA TRP A 181 12.41 1.50 -26.88
C TRP A 181 11.75 0.91 -28.14
N GLU A 182 11.40 1.75 -29.12
CA GLU A 182 10.78 1.32 -30.38
C GLU A 182 11.66 0.34 -31.15
N SER A 183 12.97 0.59 -31.23
CA SER A 183 13.91 -0.31 -31.89
C SER A 183 13.98 -1.67 -31.19
N SER A 184 13.90 -1.67 -29.86
CA SER A 184 13.87 -2.89 -29.07
C SER A 184 12.57 -3.64 -29.30
N VAL A 185 11.42 -2.94 -29.29
CA VAL A 185 10.08 -3.54 -29.49
C VAL A 185 10.02 -4.18 -30.86
N ARG A 186 10.48 -3.47 -31.89
CA ARG A 186 10.55 -3.97 -33.25
C ARG A 186 11.37 -5.26 -33.37
N LYS A 187 12.53 -5.35 -32.70
CA LYS A 187 13.33 -6.59 -32.69
C LYS A 187 12.57 -7.77 -32.08
N VAL A 188 11.81 -7.53 -31.01
CA VAL A 188 10.99 -8.57 -30.38
C VAL A 188 9.84 -8.98 -31.30
N GLU A 189 9.19 -8.04 -31.96
CA GLU A 189 8.13 -8.30 -32.93
C GLU A 189 8.61 -9.07 -34.15
N GLU A 190 9.77 -8.70 -34.71
CA GLU A 190 10.41 -9.41 -35.83
C GLU A 190 10.73 -10.86 -35.45
N ARG A 191 11.32 -11.08 -34.27
CA ARG A 191 11.55 -12.42 -33.73
C ARG A 191 10.24 -13.19 -33.59
N ASN A 192 9.23 -12.56 -33.00
CA ASN A 192 7.92 -13.15 -32.77
C ASN A 192 7.22 -13.52 -34.09
N ALA A 193 7.36 -12.71 -35.14
CA ALA A 193 6.83 -13.00 -36.47
C ALA A 193 7.50 -14.22 -37.11
N VAL A 194 8.82 -14.36 -36.98
CA VAL A 194 9.57 -15.54 -37.46
C VAL A 194 9.10 -16.81 -36.76
N ILE A 195 8.92 -16.77 -35.44
CA ILE A 195 8.43 -17.91 -34.66
C ILE A 195 7.01 -18.29 -35.06
N LYS A 196 6.11 -17.31 -35.25
CA LYS A 196 4.75 -17.58 -35.73
C LYS A 196 4.76 -18.28 -37.07
N LYS A 197 5.53 -17.75 -38.03
CA LYS A 197 5.66 -18.35 -39.35
C LYS A 197 6.20 -19.78 -39.29
N ALA A 198 7.24 -20.01 -38.49
CA ALA A 198 7.79 -21.36 -38.28
C ALA A 198 6.76 -22.32 -37.67
N LYS A 199 5.95 -21.88 -36.69
CA LYS A 199 4.85 -22.66 -36.12
C LYS A 199 3.77 -22.97 -37.16
N GLU A 200 3.41 -22.00 -37.99
CA GLU A 200 2.43 -22.19 -39.07
C GLU A 200 2.91 -23.17 -40.14
N ASP A 201 4.18 -23.10 -40.53
CA ASP A 201 4.76 -24.00 -41.52
C ASP A 201 4.89 -25.43 -40.97
N ALA A 202 5.32 -25.60 -39.70
CA ALA A 202 5.29 -26.90 -39.03
C ALA A 202 3.89 -27.51 -38.93
N LEU A 203 2.85 -26.69 -38.67
CA LEU A 203 1.46 -27.16 -38.67
C LEU A 203 0.97 -27.58 -40.05
N LYS A 204 1.43 -26.95 -41.13
CA LYS A 204 1.11 -27.37 -42.51
C LYS A 204 1.79 -28.69 -42.86
N ASP A 205 3.04 -28.87 -42.45
CA ASP A 205 3.79 -30.10 -42.72
C ASP A 205 3.19 -31.30 -41.96
N ASN A 206 2.83 -31.15 -40.68
CA ASN A 206 2.11 -32.20 -39.95
C ASN A 206 0.79 -32.59 -40.63
N LYS A 207 -0.01 -31.59 -41.08
CA LYS A 207 -1.27 -31.86 -41.80
C LYS A 207 -1.04 -32.59 -43.13
N ARG A 208 0.05 -32.29 -43.83
CA ARG A 208 0.44 -32.99 -45.06
C ARG A 208 0.81 -34.43 -44.77
N GLU A 209 1.61 -34.68 -43.73
CA GLU A 209 1.97 -36.04 -43.32
C GLU A 209 0.72 -36.86 -42.94
N ASP A 210 -0.19 -36.30 -42.15
CA ASP A 210 -1.47 -36.96 -41.80
C ASP A 210 -2.31 -37.30 -43.05
N SER A 211 -2.36 -36.41 -44.04
CA SER A 211 -3.09 -36.66 -45.30
C SER A 211 -2.44 -37.74 -46.18
N VAL A 212 -1.10 -37.84 -46.16
CA VAL A 212 -0.37 -38.87 -46.92
C VAL A 212 -0.47 -40.23 -46.22
N HIS A 213 -0.43 -40.26 -44.89
CA HIS A 213 -0.59 -41.49 -44.12
C HIS A 213 -2.01 -42.06 -44.22
N SER A 214 -3.04 -41.22 -44.12
CA SER A 214 -4.44 -41.63 -44.34
C SER A 214 -4.66 -42.16 -45.75
N ASN A 215 -4.19 -41.46 -46.79
CA ASN A 215 -4.30 -41.96 -48.17
C ASN A 215 -3.59 -43.32 -48.39
N LYS A 216 -2.42 -43.53 -47.78
CA LYS A 216 -1.71 -44.83 -47.86
C LYS A 216 -2.44 -45.94 -47.11
N GLN A 217 -3.03 -45.64 -45.95
CA GLN A 217 -3.84 -46.60 -45.21
C GLN A 217 -5.11 -46.96 -45.99
N ASP A 218 -5.79 -45.97 -46.59
CA ASP A 218 -6.98 -46.19 -47.41
C ASP A 218 -6.66 -46.99 -48.68
N GLN A 219 -5.49 -46.77 -49.28
CA GLN A 219 -5.03 -47.55 -50.44
C GLN A 219 -4.67 -48.99 -50.05
N ALA A 220 -3.96 -49.19 -48.93
CA ALA A 220 -3.65 -50.52 -48.42
C ALA A 220 -4.90 -51.32 -48.01
N LEU A 221 -5.93 -50.63 -47.49
CA LEU A 221 -7.22 -51.24 -47.21
C LEU A 221 -7.93 -51.67 -48.50
N LYS A 222 -7.91 -50.85 -49.56
CA LYS A 222 -8.51 -51.23 -50.85
C LYS A 222 -7.84 -52.46 -51.47
N ASP A 223 -6.51 -52.50 -51.47
CA ASP A 223 -5.76 -53.62 -52.04
C ASP A 223 -6.06 -54.95 -51.32
N LEU A 224 -6.32 -54.93 -50.02
CA LEU A 224 -6.70 -56.11 -49.22
C LEU A 224 -8.07 -56.70 -49.58
N PHE A 225 -9.00 -55.90 -50.12
CA PHE A 225 -10.34 -56.37 -50.51
C PHE A 225 -10.44 -56.69 -52.00
N ASP A 226 -9.60 -56.11 -52.84
CA ASP A 226 -9.60 -56.35 -54.30
C ASP A 226 -8.90 -57.66 -54.71
N GLU A 227 -8.03 -58.25 -53.89
CA GLU A 227 -7.39 -59.57 -54.16
C GLU A 227 -8.29 -60.80 -53.86
N SER A 228 -9.59 -60.60 -53.62
CA SER A 228 -10.54 -61.66 -53.25
C SER A 228 -11.52 -62.06 -54.36
N TYR A 229 -11.06 -62.32 -55.59
CA TYR A 229 -11.87 -62.98 -56.64
C TYR A 229 -11.04 -63.84 -57.59
#